data_AF-A0A523X573-F1
#
_entry.id   AF-A0A523X573-F1
#
_cell.length_a   1.000
_cell.length_b   1.000
_cell.length_c   1.000
_cell.angle_alpha   90.00
_cell.angle_beta   90.00
_cell.angle_gamma   90.00
#
_symmetry.space_group_name_H-M   'P 1'
#
loop_
_entity.id
_entity.type
_entity.pdbx_description
1 polymer ?
#
loop_
_entity_poly.entity_id
_entity_poly.type
_entity_poly.pdbx_seq_one_letter_code
_entity_poly.pdbx_strand_id
1 'polypeptide(L)' 'MRVKQSEQKEIGRIKLSDTQDLVISIVNDEKLDIRTWVDLDSYKGFTKKGIRLYLFDDNWEQFKEIMEKVNKEYEQIA' A
#
# COMPACT_ATOMS: atom_id res chain seq x y z
N MET A 1 -23.31 -13.02 12.47
CA MET A 1 -22.56 -13.06 11.18
C MET A 1 -21.09 -12.94 11.51
N ARG A 2 -20.27 -13.99 11.31
CA ARG A 2 -18.82 -13.91 11.51
C ARG A 2 -18.24 -13.13 10.32
N VAL A 3 -17.67 -11.95 10.57
CA VAL A 3 -16.95 -11.20 9.53
C VAL A 3 -15.74 -12.04 9.15
N LYS A 4 -15.66 -12.47 7.89
CA LYS A 4 -14.50 -13.17 7.36
C LYS A 4 -13.32 -12.19 7.47
N GLN A 5 -12.36 -12.47 8.34
CA GLN A 5 -11.16 -11.65 8.45
C GLN A 5 -10.47 -11.68 7.09
N SER A 6 -10.28 -10.51 6.48
CA SER A 6 -9.62 -10.41 5.19
C SER A 6 -8.18 -10.89 5.32
N GLU A 7 -7.77 -11.81 4.46
CA GLU A 7 -6.39 -12.28 4.41
C GLU A 7 -5.54 -11.14 3.84
N GLN A 8 -4.54 -10.70 4.61
CA GLN A 8 -3.66 -9.60 4.22
C GLN A 8 -2.24 -10.10 4.20
N LYS A 9 -1.61 -10.02 3.03
CA LYS A 9 -0.21 -10.38 2.79
C LYS A 9 0.61 -9.12 2.59
N GLU A 10 1.40 -8.75 3.60
CA GLU A 10 2.35 -7.65 3.46
C GLU A 10 3.43 -8.01 2.41
N ILE A 11 3.69 -7.09 1.50
CA ILE A 11 4.72 -7.22 0.46
C ILE A 11 5.98 -6.45 0.88
N GLY A 12 5.80 -5.30 1.52
CA GLY A 12 6.90 -4.50 2.05
C GLY A 12 6.42 -3.23 2.72
N ARG A 13 7.37 -2.47 3.26
CA ARG A 13 7.11 -1.21 3.95
C ARG A 13 8.23 -0.19 3.71
N ILE A 14 7.87 1.08 3.74
CA ILE A 14 8.76 2.23 3.60
C ILE A 14 8.62 3.08 4.86
N LYS A 15 9.73 3.32 5.57
CA LYS A 15 9.72 4.18 6.75
C LYS A 15 9.48 5.64 6.34
N LEU A 16 8.45 6.27 6.89
CA LEU A 16 8.14 7.69 6.67
C LEU A 16 8.66 8.56 7.82
N SER A 17 8.55 8.07 9.06
CA SER A 17 9.07 8.70 10.27
C SER A 17 9.34 7.63 11.35
N ASP A 18 9.75 8.05 12.54
CA ASP A 18 9.97 7.11 13.66
C ASP A 18 8.70 6.39 14.13
N THR A 19 7.53 6.93 13.81
CA THR A 19 6.25 6.39 14.27
C THR A 19 5.32 6.02 13.12
N GLN A 20 5.76 6.12 11.86
CA GLN A 20 4.94 5.90 10.68
C GLN A 20 5.68 5.16 9.58
N ASP A 21 5.02 4.12 9.06
CA ASP A 21 5.43 3.39 7.87
C ASP A 21 4.35 3.49 6.80
N LEU A 22 4.75 3.54 5.53
CA LEU A 22 3.87 3.23 4.40
C LEU A 22 3.98 1.73 4.11
N VAL A 23 2.88 0.99 4.29
CA VAL A 23 2.85 -0.46 4.11
C VAL A 23 2.11 -0.79 2.83
N ILE A 24 2.69 -1.71 2.06
CA ILE A 24 2.15 -2.19 0.78
C ILE A 24 1.78 -3.66 0.98
N SER A 25 0.52 -4.02 0.71
CA SER A 25 0.01 -5.37 0.93
C SER A 25 -0.99 -5.81 -0.13
N ILE A 26 -1.14 -7.12 -0.29
CA ILE A 26 -2.21 -7.74 -1.07
C ILE A 26 -3.30 -8.20 -0.12
N VAL A 27 -4.55 -7.85 -0.39
CA VAL A 27 -5.72 -8.21 0.43
C VAL A 27 -6.65 -9.13 -0.36
N ASN A 28 -6.97 -10.28 0.22
CA ASN A 28 -7.79 -11.35 -0.36
C ASN A 28 -7.33 -11.78 -1.76
N ASP A 29 -6.03 -11.70 -2.05
CA ASP A 29 -5.43 -12.00 -3.37
C ASP A 29 -5.99 -11.19 -4.56
N GLU A 30 -6.74 -10.12 -4.30
CA GLU A 30 -7.48 -9.37 -5.32
C GLU A 30 -7.16 -7.88 -5.34
N LYS A 31 -6.60 -7.34 -4.25
CA LYS A 31 -6.46 -5.89 -4.05
C LYS A 31 -5.08 -5.53 -3.59
N LEU A 32 -4.51 -4.48 -4.18
CA LEU A 32 -3.34 -3.79 -3.63
C LEU A 32 -3.83 -2.73 -2.63
N ASP A 33 -3.36 -2.82 -1.38
CA ASP A 33 -3.58 -1.80 -0.34
C ASP A 33 -2.24 -1.14 0.00
N ILE A 34 -2.19 0.18 -0.18
CA ILE A 34 -1.04 1.03 0.17
C ILE A 34 -1.53 1.98 1.25
N ARG A 35 -1.07 1.79 2.49
CA ARG A 35 -1.68 2.45 3.65
C ARG A 35 -0.66 2.76 4.73
N THR A 36 -0.87 3.88 5.42
CA THR A 36 -0.01 4.26 6.55
C THR A 36 -0.32 3.41 7.77
N TRP A 37 0.71 2.79 8.32
CA TRP A 37 0.74 2.18 9.64
C TRP A 37 1.34 3.15 10.64
N VAL A 38 0.76 3.22 11.83
CA VAL A 38 1.25 4.03 12.95
C VAL A 38 1.67 3.10 14.09
N ASP A 39 2.81 3.43 14.70
CA ASP A 39 3.31 2.78 15.91
C ASP A 39 3.58 3.85 16.98
N LEU A 40 2.58 4.11 17.82
CA LEU A 40 2.63 5.01 18.97
C LEU A 40 2.19 4.25 20.22
N ASP A 41 2.64 4.70 21.38
CA ASP A 41 2.21 4.13 22.67
C ASP A 41 0.69 4.17 22.86
N SER A 42 0.02 5.18 22.30
CA SER A 42 -1.43 5.37 22.37
C SER A 42 -2.21 4.63 21.27
N TYR A 43 -1.56 4.28 20.16
CA TYR A 43 -2.22 3.66 19.02
C TYR A 43 -1.20 2.94 18.12
N LYS A 44 -1.49 1.65 17.85
CA LYS A 44 -0.71 0.83 16.94
C LYS A 44 -1.65 0.20 15.91
N GLY A 45 -1.52 0.58 14.65
CA GLY A 45 -2.45 0.10 13.62
C GLY A 45 -2.44 0.85 12.30
N PHE A 46 -3.21 0.32 11.36
CA PHE A 46 -3.47 0.94 10.08
C PHE A 46 -4.40 2.16 10.21
N THR A 47 -3.97 3.28 9.66
CA THR A 47 -4.80 4.49 9.62
C THR A 47 -5.81 4.43 8.48
N LYS A 48 -6.71 5.43 8.45
CA LYS A 48 -7.59 5.65 7.30
C LYS A 48 -6.87 6.28 6.10
N LYS A 49 -5.61 6.70 6.25
CA LYS A 49 -4.79 7.28 5.18
C LYS A 49 -4.18 6.16 4.34
N GLY A 50 -4.71 5.97 3.15
CA GLY A 50 -4.24 4.97 2.20
C GLY A 50 -5.16 4.87 1.00
N ILE A 51 -4.70 4.14 0.00
CA ILE A 51 -5.46 3.83 -1.20
C ILE A 51 -5.58 2.32 -1.35
N ARG A 52 -6.63 1.88 -2.03
CA ARG A 52 -6.84 0.49 -2.39
C ARG A 52 -7.33 0.42 -3.82
N LEU A 53 -6.65 -0.37 -4.64
CA LEU A 53 -7.10 -0.72 -5.99
C LEU A 53 -7.33 -2.22 -6.12
N TYR A 54 -8.27 -2.58 -6.97
CA TYR A 54 -8.39 -3.94 -7.46
C TYR A 54 -7.23 -4.24 -8.41
N LEU A 55 -6.76 -5.48 -8.42
CA LEU A 55 -5.66 -5.93 -9.28
C LEU A 55 -6.12 -6.34 -10.69
N PHE A 56 -7.41 -6.48 -10.91
CA PHE A 56 -8.03 -6.87 -12.18
C PHE A 56 -8.55 -5.64 -12.96
N ASP A 57 -9.20 -5.88 -14.10
CA ASP A 57 -9.69 -4.84 -15.04
C ASP A 57 -8.57 -3.89 -15.50
N ASP A 58 -7.40 -4.44 -15.84
CA ASP A 58 -6.19 -3.73 -16.26
C ASP A 58 -5.64 -2.69 -15.25
N ASN A 59 -6.22 -2.61 -14.04
CA ASN A 59 -5.80 -1.65 -13.02
C ASN A 59 -4.34 -1.86 -12.60
N TRP A 60 -3.90 -3.13 -12.50
CA TRP A 60 -2.52 -3.44 -12.14
C TRP A 60 -1.54 -3.08 -13.25
N GLU A 61 -1.88 -3.40 -14.50
CA GLU A 61 -1.10 -3.06 -15.69
C GLU A 61 -0.92 -1.54 -15.80
N GLN A 62 -2.01 -0.77 -15.66
CA GLN A 62 -1.98 0.69 -15.69
C GLN A 62 -1.17 1.26 -14.52
N PHE A 63 -1.34 0.73 -13.31
CA PHE A 63 -0.58 1.17 -12.14
C PHE A 63 0.93 0.99 -12.36
N LYS A 64 1.37 -0.18 -12.86
CA LYS A 64 2.77 -0.42 -13.20
C LYS A 64 3.27 0.58 -14.24
N GLU A 65 2.51 0.82 -15.32
CA GLU A 65 2.91 1.76 -16.37
C GLU A 65 3.10 3.19 -15.82
N ILE A 66 2.23 3.63 -14.91
CA ILE A 66 2.36 4.92 -14.25
C ILE A 66 3.62 4.96 -13.37
N MET A 67 3.88 3.91 -12.59
CA MET A 67 5.08 3.84 -11.75
C MET A 67 6.37 3.83 -12.56
N GLU A 68 6.40 3.19 -13.74
CA GLU A 68 7.52 3.25 -14.67
C GLU A 68 7.74 4.69 -15.20
N LYS A 69 6.67 5.42 -15.50
CA LYS A 69 6.76 6.84 -15.86
C LYS A 69 7.31 7.68 -14.71
N VAL A 70 6.85 7.44 -13.48
CA VAL A 70 7.39 8.11 -12.28
C VAL A 70 8.88 7.83 -12.11
N ASN A 71 9.33 6.59 -12.33
CA ASN A 71 10.75 6.25 -12.26
C ASN A 71 11.59 7.04 -13.28
N LYS A 72 11.11 7.13 -14.53
CA LYS A 72 11.80 7.91 -15.58
C LYS A 72 11.90 9.41 -15.26
N GLU A 73 10.87 9.98 -14.64
CA GLU A 73 10.91 11.37 -14.17
C GLU A 73 11.89 11.52 -13.01
N TYR A 74 11.93 10.56 -12.07
CA TYR A 74 12.86 10.56 -10.96
C TYR A 74 14.33 10.50 -11.43
N GLU A 75 14.65 9.66 -12.41
CA GLU A 75 15.99 9.57 -13.02
C GLU A 75 16.48 10.88 -13.65
N GLN A 76 15.58 11.80 -13.99
CA GLN A 76 15.95 13.12 -14.51
C GLN A 76 16.19 14.15 -13.41
N ILE A 77 15.70 13.90 -12.19
CA ILE A 77 15.81 14.79 -11.04
C ILE A 77 16.99 14.40 -10.14
N ALA A 78 17.32 13.10 -10.09
CA ALA A 78 18.40 12.53 -9.30
C ALA A 78 19.77 12.61 -10.02
#